data_AF-A0A933TYK7-F1
#
_entry.id   AF-A0A933TYK7-F1
#
_cell.length_a   1.000
_cell.length_b   1.000
_cell.length_c   1.000
_cell.angle_alpha   90.00
_cell.angle_beta   90.00
_cell.angle_gamma   90.00
#
_symmetry.space_group_name_H-M   'P 1'
#
loop_
_entity.id
_entity.type
_entity.pdbx_description
1 polymer ?
#
loop_
_entity_poly.entity_id
_entity_poly.type
_entity_poly.pdbx_seq_one_letter_code
_entity_poly.pdbx_strand_id
1 'polypeptide(L)' 'MTDNALKRNVLIAQIYKLPYELQLRVFDYVRSLIPKGTKGKTLLKFEGAIAKPDLEKMAKSIKEECEKVDNNE' A
#
# COMPACT_ATOMS: atom_id res chain seq x y z
N MET A 1 26.82 14.97 8.93
CA MET A 1 25.71 15.66 8.21
C MET A 1 25.92 15.65 6.68
N THR A 2 26.29 14.52 6.05
CA THR A 2 26.82 14.56 4.66
C THR A 2 26.27 13.50 3.69
N ASP A 3 25.64 12.43 4.17
CA ASP A 3 25.25 11.28 3.31
C ASP A 3 24.03 11.57 2.41
N ASN A 4 22.98 12.20 2.96
CA ASN A 4 21.74 12.45 2.20
C ASN A 4 21.89 13.53 1.11
N ALA A 5 22.74 14.53 1.34
CA ALA A 5 23.00 15.57 0.34
C ALA A 5 23.80 15.01 -0.85
N LEU A 6 24.80 14.16 -0.57
CA LEU A 6 25.58 13.49 -1.60
C LEU A 6 24.70 12.54 -2.44
N LYS A 7 23.88 11.70 -1.79
CA LYS A 7 22.94 10.80 -2.47
C LYS A 7 21.96 11.55 -3.38
N ARG A 8 21.42 12.68 -2.91
CA ARG A 8 20.53 13.54 -3.71
C ARG A 8 21.24 14.08 -4.95
N ASN A 9 22.46 14.60 -4.80
CA ASN A 9 23.20 15.20 -5.91
C ASN A 9 23.58 14.17 -6.98
N VAL A 10 24.00 12.97 -6.57
CA VAL A 10 24.30 11.87 -7.50
C VAL A 10 23.06 11.45 -8.27
N LEU A 11 21.92 11.29 -7.59
CA LEU A 11 20.65 10.94 -8.23
C LEU A 11 20.21 12.00 -9.24
N ILE A 12 20.26 13.28 -8.87
CA ILE A 12 19.92 14.40 -9.75
C ILE A 12 20.83 14.40 -11.00
N ALA A 13 22.14 14.21 -10.81
CA ALA A 13 23.09 14.15 -11.92
C ALA A 13 22.82 12.96 -12.88
N GLN A 14 22.30 11.84 -12.38
CA GLN A 14 21.90 10.71 -13.23
C GLN A 14 20.61 11.00 -14.00
N ILE A 15 19.61 11.63 -13.36
CA ILE A 15 18.34 11.98 -14.00
C ILE A 15 18.57 13.00 -15.13
N TYR A 16 19.43 14.00 -14.94
CA TYR A 16 19.71 15.00 -15.98
C TYR A 16 20.42 14.44 -17.22
N LYS A 17 21.03 13.26 -17.15
CA LYS A 17 21.61 12.59 -18.33
C LYS A 17 20.56 11.92 -19.21
N LEU A 18 19.33 11.77 -18.72
CA LEU A 18 18.24 11.15 -19.47
C LEU A 18 17.59 12.17 -20.43
N PRO A 19 17.12 11.74 -21.60
CA PRO A 19 16.17 12.50 -22.42
C PRO A 19 14.94 12.94 -21.61
N TYR A 20 14.36 14.09 -21.97
CA TYR A 20 13.25 14.70 -21.23
C TYR A 20 12.07 13.73 -20.98
N GLU A 21 11.68 12.94 -21.98
CA GLU A 21 10.60 11.95 -21.83
C GLU A 21 10.91 10.88 -20.78
N LEU A 22 12.17 10.46 -20.67
CA LEU A 22 12.60 9.48 -19.68
C LEU A 22 12.70 10.11 -18.28
N GLN A 23 13.02 11.40 -18.17
CA GLN A 23 12.92 12.14 -16.90
C GLN A 23 11.47 12.15 -16.39
N LEU A 24 10.50 12.43 -17.26
CA LEU A 24 9.07 12.40 -16.91
C LEU A 24 8.61 11.00 -16.48
N ARG A 25 9.07 9.95 -17.18
CA ARG A 25 8.76 8.56 -16.82
C ARG A 25 9.30 8.20 -15.43
N VAL A 26 10.51 8.62 -15.09
CA VAL A 26 11.08 8.42 -13.74
C VAL A 26 10.27 9.17 -12.70
N PHE A 27 9.86 10.41 -12.99
CA PHE A 27 8.99 11.19 -12.10
C PHE A 27 7.66 10.48 -11.82
N ASP A 28 6.97 10.00 -12.86
CA ASP A 28 5.71 9.27 -12.70
C ASP A 28 5.88 7.96 -11.94
N TYR A 29 6.97 7.23 -12.20
CA TYR A 29 7.30 6.01 -11.47
C TYR A 29 7.51 6.29 -9.98
N VAL A 30 8.35 7.26 -9.62
CA VAL A 30 8.58 7.64 -8.21
C VAL A 30 7.28 8.09 -7.53
N ARG A 31 6.42 8.84 -8.24
CA ARG A 31 5.11 9.24 -7.74
C ARG A 31 4.20 8.04 -7.47
N SER A 32 4.27 6.99 -8.30
CA SER A 32 3.52 5.75 -8.08
C SER A 32 3.99 4.95 -6.87
N LEU A 33 5.26 5.10 -6.47
CA LEU A 33 5.83 4.42 -5.30
C LEU A 33 5.43 5.06 -3.98
N ILE A 34 4.85 6.27 -3.99
CA ILE A 34 4.34 6.91 -2.78
C ILE A 34 3.23 6.01 -2.21
N PRO A 35 3.43 5.44 -1.00
CA PRO A 35 2.46 4.52 -0.42
C PRO A 35 1.09 5.21 -0.34
N LYS A 36 0.10 4.61 -1.00
CA LYS A 36 -1.29 5.03 -0.88
C LYS A 36 -1.88 4.35 0.35
N GLY A 37 -2.52 5.13 1.21
CA GLY A 37 -3.19 4.62 2.41
C GLY A 37 -2.59 5.14 3.71
N THR A 38 -3.05 4.53 4.80
CA THR A 38 -2.81 4.99 6.17
C THR A 38 -1.86 4.03 6.88
N LYS A 39 -0.94 4.55 7.71
CA LYS A 39 0.03 3.72 8.44
C LYS A 39 -0.70 2.71 9.32
N GLY A 40 -0.27 1.45 9.35
CA GLY A 40 -0.92 0.40 10.16
C GLY A 40 -1.05 0.78 11.65
N LYS A 41 -0.08 1.50 12.22
CA LYS A 41 -0.13 1.99 13.60
C LYS A 41 -1.36 2.86 13.90
N THR A 42 -1.89 3.60 12.93
CA THR A 42 -3.08 4.44 13.14
C THR A 42 -4.40 3.66 12.97
N LEU A 43 -4.33 2.40 12.54
CA LEU A 43 -5.48 1.49 12.47
C LEU A 43 -5.76 0.80 13.81
N LEU A 44 -4.80 0.78 14.75
CA LEU A 44 -4.95 0.14 16.06
C LEU A 44 -6.15 0.68 16.86
N LYS A 45 -6.56 1.93 16.62
CA LYS A 45 -7.78 2.51 17.24
C LYS A 45 -9.07 1.76 16.87
N PHE A 46 -9.04 0.92 15.84
CA PHE A 46 -10.17 0.09 15.42
C PHE A 46 -10.08 -1.35 15.94
N GLU A 47 -9.05 -1.68 16.71
CA GLU A 47 -8.94 -2.99 17.35
C GLU A 47 -10.15 -3.22 18.26
N GLY A 48 -10.86 -4.34 18.05
CA GLY A 48 -12.07 -4.66 18.79
C GLY A 48 -13.25 -3.69 18.56
N ALA A 49 -13.21 -2.85 17.52
CA ALA A 49 -14.27 -1.87 17.26
C ALA A 49 -15.59 -2.49 16.76
N ILE A 50 -15.57 -3.75 16.32
CA ILE A 50 -16.77 -4.47 15.89
C ILE A 50 -17.39 -5.14 17.11
N ALA A 51 -18.63 -4.78 17.43
CA ALA A 51 -19.34 -5.38 18.55
C ALA A 51 -19.61 -6.87 18.31
N LYS A 52 -19.68 -7.65 19.39
CA LYS A 52 -19.92 -9.10 19.33
C LYS A 52 -21.15 -9.50 18.49
N PRO A 53 -22.32 -8.83 18.61
CA PRO A 53 -23.48 -9.18 17.80
C PRO A 53 -23.25 -8.99 16.29
N ASP A 54 -22.48 -7.97 15.91
CA ASP A 54 -22.15 -7.71 14.50
C ASP A 54 -21.18 -8.77 13.98
N LEU A 55 -20.22 -9.22 14.80
CA LEU A 55 -19.34 -10.33 14.47
C LEU A 55 -20.13 -11.63 14.25
N GLU A 56 -21.12 -11.91 15.09
CA GLU A 56 -21.99 -13.09 14.94
C GLU A 56 -22.80 -13.02 13.64
N LYS A 57 -23.34 -11.85 13.30
CA LYS A 57 -24.06 -11.62 12.05
C LYS A 57 -23.16 -11.83 10.83
N MET A 58 -21.95 -11.26 10.83
CA MET A 58 -20.97 -11.44 9.76
C MET A 58 -20.61 -12.93 9.58
N ALA A 59 -20.35 -13.64 10.69
CA ALA A 59 -20.01 -15.05 10.65
C ALA A 59 -21.17 -15.92 10.09
N LYS A 60 -22.41 -15.56 10.40
CA LYS A 60 -23.60 -16.21 9.85
C LYS A 60 -23.68 -16.00 8.33
N SER A 61 -23.60 -14.76 7.86
CA SER A 61 -23.63 -14.44 6.42
C SER A 61 -22.52 -15.15 5.64
N ILE A 62 -21.29 -15.21 6.16
CA ILE A 62 -20.19 -15.95 5.50
C ILE A 62 -20.53 -17.44 5.35
N LYS A 63 -21.16 -18.08 6.35
CA LYS A 63 -21.49 -19.51 6.29
C LYS A 63 -22.65 -19.84 5.37
N GLU A 64 -23.62 -18.92 5.28
CA GLU A 64 -24.88 -19.12 4.56
C GLU A 64 -24.79 -18.68 3.10
N GLU A 65 -23.99 -17.65 2.79
CA GLU A 65 -24.00 -16.97 1.50
C GLU A 65 -22.70 -17.11 0.70
N CYS A 66 -21.56 -17.45 1.31
CA CYS A 66 -20.33 -17.67 0.55
C CYS A 66 -20.29 -19.05 -0.11
N GLU A 67 -19.76 -19.11 -1.33
CA GLU A 67 -19.43 -20.36 -2.01
C GLU A 67 -18.54 -21.24 -1.12
N LYS A 68 -18.95 -22.50 -0.96
CA LYS A 68 -18.17 -23.50 -0.25
C LYS A 68 -17.27 -24.18 -1.26
N VAL A 69 -15.97 -24.15 -1.02
CA VAL A 69 -15.02 -24.97 -1.79
C VAL A 69 -15.29 -26.42 -1.41
N ASP A 70 -15.81 -27.20 -2.35
CA ASP A 70 -15.79 -28.66 -2.23
C ASP A 70 -14.34 -29.11 -2.47
N ASN A 71 -13.73 -29.77 -1.48
CA ASN A 71 -12.37 -30.28 -1.60
C ASN A 71 -12.30 -31.63 -2.34
N ASN A 72 -13.43 -32.13 -2.85
CA ASN A 72 -13.55 -33.41 -3.56
C ASN A 72 -13.71 -33.29 -5.09
N GLU A 73 -13.50 -32.09 -5.67
CA GLU A 73 -13.30 -31.91 -7.11
C GLU A 73 -11.84 -32.10 -7.55
#